data_AF-J9RZ21-F1
#
_entry.id   AF-J9RZ21-F1
#
_cell.length_a   1.000
_cell.length_b   1.000
_cell.length_c   1.000
_cell.angle_alpha   90.00
_cell.angle_beta   90.00
_cell.angle_gamma   90.00
#
_symmetry.space_group_name_H-M   'P 1'
#
loop_
_entity.id
_entity.type
_entity.pdbx_description
1 polymer ?
#
loop_
_entity_poly.entity_id
_entity_poly.type
_entity_poly.pdbx_seq_one_letter_code
_entity_poly.pdbx_strand_id
1 'polypeptide(L)'
;LIGWDGLGLVSYCLVIYFQNYKSYNAGMLTALSNRIGDVALLISISLMFNLGSWSFYFYLEFMNLNWIFLLMIIVASMTKSAQIPFSSWLPAAMAAPTPVSALVHSSTLVTAGVYLLIRFNHYLIYNNIYLFFFLLLGSLTMLMSGLGANYEMDFKKIIALSTLSQLGLMMSILSLGYVKLAFFHLLTHALFKALLFLCAGVFIHSMMNFQDIRFSGGFSNQLIIVLIYFNISSLALCG
;
A
#
# COMPACT_ATOMS: atom_id res chain seq x y z
N LEU A 1 -15.46 -4.73 -6.23
CA LEU A 1 -16.27 -4.58 -5.00
C LEU A 1 -16.08 -5.74 -4.04
N ILE A 2 -16.57 -6.94 -4.33
CA ILE A 2 -16.54 -8.07 -3.36
C ILE A 2 -15.14 -8.30 -2.76
N GLY A 3 -14.11 -8.43 -3.62
CA GLY A 3 -12.73 -8.57 -3.13
C GLY A 3 -12.17 -7.30 -2.47
N TRP A 4 -12.63 -6.11 -2.90
CA TRP A 4 -12.15 -4.83 -2.37
C TRP A 4 -12.64 -4.60 -0.93
N ASP A 5 -13.95 -4.76 -0.71
CA ASP A 5 -14.59 -4.67 0.60
C ASP A 5 -14.15 -5.83 1.49
N GLY A 6 -14.06 -7.05 0.94
CA GLY A 6 -13.58 -8.22 1.65
C GLY A 6 -12.17 -8.02 2.21
N LEU A 7 -11.23 -7.49 1.42
CA LEU A 7 -9.89 -7.13 1.89
C LEU A 7 -9.93 -6.05 2.99
N GLY A 8 -10.83 -5.07 2.87
CA GLY A 8 -11.04 -4.04 3.91
C GLY A 8 -11.50 -4.65 5.25
N LEU A 9 -12.52 -5.48 5.23
CA LEU A 9 -13.05 -6.13 6.43
C LEU A 9 -12.05 -7.09 7.07
N VAL A 10 -11.40 -7.94 6.26
CA VAL A 10 -10.38 -8.87 6.76
C VAL A 10 -9.20 -8.11 7.38
N SER A 11 -8.77 -7.00 6.77
CA SER A 11 -7.71 -6.17 7.35
C SER A 11 -8.08 -5.61 8.72
N TYR A 12 -9.32 -5.15 8.89
CA TYR A 12 -9.81 -4.65 10.16
C TYR A 12 -9.79 -5.72 11.25
N CYS A 13 -10.31 -6.91 10.95
CA CYS A 13 -10.31 -8.04 11.89
C CYS A 13 -8.89 -8.43 12.32
N LEU A 14 -7.94 -8.42 11.37
CA LEU A 14 -6.55 -8.80 11.66
C LEU A 14 -5.77 -7.72 12.42
N VAL A 15 -6.07 -6.42 12.23
CA VAL A 15 -5.45 -5.34 13.01
C VAL A 15 -5.89 -5.38 14.48
N ILE A 16 -7.14 -5.77 14.76
CA ILE A 16 -7.72 -5.82 16.11
C ILE A 16 -7.37 -7.10 16.86
N TYR A 17 -6.58 -8.00 16.26
CA TYR A 17 -6.27 -9.32 16.83
C TYR A 17 -5.84 -9.31 18.31
N PHE A 18 -5.01 -8.34 18.74
CA PHE A 18 -4.52 -8.25 20.11
C PHE A 18 -5.48 -7.55 21.10
N GLN A 19 -6.62 -7.01 20.66
CA GLN A 19 -7.67 -6.43 21.52
C GLN A 19 -7.20 -5.37 22.54
N ASN A 20 -6.12 -4.65 22.24
CA ASN A 20 -5.61 -3.53 23.03
C ASN A 20 -6.23 -2.20 22.60
N TYR A 21 -6.28 -1.20 23.49
CA TYR A 21 -6.78 0.14 23.14
C TYR A 21 -6.07 0.75 21.91
N LYS A 22 -4.74 0.55 21.83
CA LYS A 22 -3.95 0.97 20.66
C LYS A 22 -4.37 0.26 19.37
N SER A 23 -4.63 -1.06 19.42
CA SER A 23 -5.08 -1.82 18.23
C SER A 23 -6.51 -1.49 17.82
N TYR A 24 -7.41 -1.19 18.77
CA TYR A 24 -8.77 -0.74 18.45
C TYR A 24 -8.76 0.60 17.72
N ASN A 25 -7.99 1.57 18.20
CA ASN A 25 -7.86 2.88 17.56
C ASN A 25 -7.23 2.76 16.16
N ALA A 26 -6.17 1.95 16.02
CA ALA A 26 -5.56 1.68 14.73
C ALA A 26 -6.55 1.01 13.76
N GLY A 27 -7.25 -0.03 14.22
CA GLY A 27 -8.26 -0.74 13.43
C GLY A 27 -9.37 0.20 12.95
N MET A 28 -9.91 1.04 13.83
CA MET A 28 -10.96 2.00 13.45
C MET A 28 -10.45 3.00 12.41
N LEU A 29 -9.24 3.52 12.56
CA LEU A 29 -8.63 4.44 11.60
C LEU A 29 -8.47 3.77 10.22
N THR A 30 -8.02 2.51 10.18
CA THR A 30 -7.91 1.75 8.91
C THR A 30 -9.26 1.44 8.26
N ALA A 31 -10.31 1.16 9.05
CA ALA A 31 -11.63 0.87 8.52
C ALA A 31 -12.27 2.13 7.94
N LEU A 32 -12.19 3.25 8.65
CA LEU A 32 -12.76 4.53 8.21
C LEU A 32 -12.08 5.04 6.94
N SER A 33 -10.74 4.99 6.86
CA SER A 33 -10.01 5.43 5.67
C SER A 33 -10.39 4.59 4.44
N ASN A 34 -10.50 3.27 4.61
CA ASN A 34 -10.90 2.37 3.53
C ASN A 34 -12.34 2.61 3.06
N ARG A 35 -13.27 2.91 3.99
CA ARG A 35 -14.68 3.16 3.64
C ARG A 35 -14.87 4.38 2.74
N ILE A 36 -14.02 5.41 2.86
CA ILE A 36 -14.02 6.55 1.94
C ILE A 36 -13.76 6.08 0.49
N GLY A 37 -12.81 5.15 0.33
CA GLY A 37 -12.51 4.54 -0.97
C GLY A 37 -13.64 3.66 -1.50
N ASP A 38 -14.29 2.89 -0.64
CA ASP A 38 -15.43 2.03 -1.00
C ASP A 38 -16.60 2.86 -1.54
N VAL A 39 -16.92 4.00 -0.90
CA VAL A 39 -17.95 4.93 -1.37
C VAL A 39 -17.60 5.48 -2.76
N ALA A 40 -16.34 5.87 -2.98
CA ALA A 40 -15.90 6.35 -4.28
C ALA A 40 -16.02 5.26 -5.37
N LEU A 41 -15.74 4.00 -5.04
CA LEU A 41 -15.96 2.88 -5.97
C LEU A 41 -17.43 2.61 -6.26
N LEU A 42 -18.31 2.73 -5.26
CA LEU A 42 -19.75 2.56 -5.49
C LEU A 42 -20.29 3.64 -6.43
N ILE A 43 -19.82 4.89 -6.30
CA ILE A 43 -20.19 5.98 -7.21
C ILE A 43 -19.64 5.74 -8.62
N SER A 44 -18.41 5.25 -8.77
CA SER A 44 -17.87 4.97 -10.10
C SER A 44 -18.65 3.85 -10.80
N ILE A 45 -19.11 2.85 -10.05
CA ILE A 45 -19.90 1.74 -10.55
C ILE A 45 -21.33 2.15 -10.92
N SER A 46 -21.95 3.08 -10.18
CA SER A 46 -23.24 3.64 -10.57
C SER A 46 -23.15 4.45 -11.86
N LEU A 47 -22.05 5.19 -12.07
CA LEU A 47 -21.78 5.90 -13.33
C LEU A 47 -21.57 4.92 -14.50
N MET A 48 -20.92 3.78 -14.27
CA MET A 48 -20.78 2.73 -15.29
C MET A 48 -22.12 2.10 -15.66
N PHE A 49 -23.02 1.90 -14.68
CA PHE A 49 -24.36 1.40 -14.96
C PHE A 49 -25.16 2.29 -15.90
N ASN A 50 -25.02 3.61 -15.79
CA ASN A 50 -25.71 4.55 -16.68
C ASN A 50 -25.34 4.37 -18.15
N LEU A 51 -24.20 3.72 -18.44
CA LEU A 51 -23.74 3.46 -19.79
C LEU A 51 -24.20 2.10 -20.33
N GLY A 52 -24.78 1.25 -19.47
CA GLY A 52 -25.49 0.04 -19.87
C GLY A 52 -24.81 -1.27 -19.47
N SER A 53 -23.53 -1.28 -19.07
CA SER A 53 -22.88 -2.49 -18.55
C SER A 53 -21.69 -2.20 -17.63
N TRP A 54 -21.16 -3.24 -16.99
CA TRP A 54 -20.04 -3.16 -16.02
C TRP A 54 -18.72 -3.70 -16.56
N SER A 55 -18.75 -4.28 -17.75
CA SER A 55 -17.62 -4.94 -18.37
C SER A 55 -16.58 -3.93 -18.86
N PHE A 56 -15.38 -4.00 -18.29
CA PHE A 56 -14.26 -3.14 -18.70
C PHE A 56 -13.93 -3.24 -20.19
N TYR A 57 -14.03 -4.44 -20.77
CA TYR A 57 -13.63 -4.67 -22.16
C TYR A 57 -14.39 -3.81 -23.17
N PHE A 58 -15.71 -3.64 -22.99
CA PHE A 58 -16.55 -2.93 -23.95
C PHE A 58 -16.45 -1.41 -23.85
N TYR A 59 -16.16 -0.87 -22.66
CA TYR A 59 -16.14 0.58 -22.47
C TYR A 59 -14.77 1.21 -22.64
N LEU A 60 -13.67 0.44 -22.66
CA LEU A 60 -12.30 0.99 -22.77
C LEU A 60 -12.10 1.98 -23.93
N GLU A 61 -12.84 1.83 -25.03
CA GLU A 61 -12.67 2.64 -26.23
C GLU A 61 -13.78 3.71 -26.44
N PHE A 62 -15.01 3.47 -25.96
CA PHE A 62 -16.17 4.37 -26.22
C PHE A 62 -16.31 5.55 -25.26
N MET A 63 -15.39 5.61 -24.32
CA MET A 63 -15.55 6.38 -23.10
C MET A 63 -14.86 7.73 -23.23
N ASN A 64 -15.59 8.69 -23.82
CA ASN A 64 -15.45 10.09 -23.42
C ASN A 64 -15.97 10.22 -21.98
N LEU A 65 -15.20 9.70 -21.03
CA LEU A 65 -15.64 9.53 -19.65
C LEU A 65 -15.76 10.87 -18.95
N ASN A 66 -16.88 11.01 -18.24
CA ASN A 66 -17.09 12.06 -17.26
C ASN A 66 -15.87 12.16 -16.35
N TRP A 67 -15.27 13.36 -16.26
CA TRP A 67 -14.18 13.71 -15.35
C TRP A 67 -14.43 13.21 -13.90
N ILE A 68 -15.71 13.19 -13.50
CA ILE A 68 -16.17 12.68 -12.21
C ILE A 68 -15.84 11.20 -12.02
N PHE A 69 -16.04 10.36 -13.03
CA PHE A 69 -15.77 8.92 -12.93
C PHE A 69 -14.30 8.64 -12.68
N LEU A 70 -13.42 9.31 -13.45
CA LEU A 70 -11.98 9.22 -13.25
C LEU A 70 -11.62 9.67 -11.84
N LEU A 71 -12.07 10.84 -11.42
CA LEU A 71 -11.78 11.37 -10.09
C LEU A 71 -12.18 10.40 -8.97
N MET A 72 -13.33 9.74 -9.07
CA MET A 72 -13.76 8.73 -8.08
C MET A 72 -12.85 7.51 -8.05
N ILE A 73 -12.40 7.02 -9.20
CA ILE A 73 -11.37 5.96 -9.27
C ILE A 73 -10.06 6.42 -8.62
N ILE A 74 -9.64 7.66 -8.88
CA ILE A 74 -8.41 8.21 -8.29
C ILE A 74 -8.54 8.19 -6.77
N VAL A 75 -9.63 8.73 -6.20
CA VAL A 75 -9.85 8.75 -4.75
C VAL A 75 -9.86 7.33 -4.16
N ALA A 76 -10.53 6.38 -4.82
CA ALA A 76 -10.52 4.99 -4.39
C ALA A 76 -9.13 4.36 -4.39
N SER A 77 -8.34 4.61 -5.44
CA SER A 77 -6.97 4.09 -5.52
C SER A 77 -6.06 4.71 -4.46
N MET A 78 -6.17 6.02 -4.19
CA MET A 78 -5.35 6.75 -3.23
C MET A 78 -5.59 6.32 -1.79
N THR A 79 -6.85 6.05 -1.43
CA THR A 79 -7.21 5.58 -0.08
C THR A 79 -6.58 4.22 0.22
N LYS A 80 -6.73 3.23 -0.68
CA LYS A 80 -6.11 1.90 -0.49
C LYS A 80 -4.59 1.90 -0.63
N SER A 81 -4.03 2.69 -1.54
CA SER A 81 -2.56 2.77 -1.71
C SER A 81 -1.87 3.68 -0.68
N ALA A 82 -2.62 4.21 0.29
CA ALA A 82 -2.13 5.06 1.39
C ALA A 82 -1.35 6.29 0.92
N GLN A 83 -1.69 6.86 -0.24
CA GLN A 83 -1.03 8.07 -0.73
C GLN A 83 -1.51 9.28 0.08
N ILE A 84 -0.76 10.39 0.07
CA ILE A 84 -1.15 11.65 0.70
C ILE A 84 -2.48 12.09 0.06
N PRO A 85 -3.53 12.41 0.84
CA PRO A 85 -3.55 12.67 2.29
C PRO A 85 -3.86 11.45 3.20
N PHE A 86 -4.16 10.29 2.64
CA PHE A 86 -4.58 9.09 3.37
C PHE A 86 -3.42 8.21 3.85
N SER A 87 -2.22 8.76 4.05
CA SER A 87 -1.03 7.95 4.42
C SER A 87 -1.00 7.50 5.87
N SER A 88 -1.74 8.15 6.76
CA SER A 88 -1.67 7.94 8.21
C SER A 88 -2.09 6.54 8.66
N TRP A 89 -2.95 5.85 7.90
CA TRP A 89 -3.51 4.58 8.32
C TRP A 89 -2.51 3.42 8.23
N LEU A 90 -1.55 3.48 7.30
CA LEU A 90 -0.62 2.38 7.07
C LEU A 90 0.39 2.21 8.23
N PRO A 91 1.08 3.27 8.73
CA PRO A 91 1.94 3.14 9.91
C PRO A 91 1.16 2.72 11.17
N ALA A 92 -0.08 3.20 11.33
CA ALA A 92 -0.94 2.84 12.44
C ALA A 92 -1.32 1.34 12.43
N ALA A 93 -1.52 0.76 11.23
CA ALA A 93 -1.86 -0.65 11.06
C ALA A 93 -0.78 -1.63 11.55
N MET A 94 0.45 -1.16 11.80
CA MET A 94 1.57 -1.99 12.30
C MET A 94 1.40 -2.46 13.76
N ALA A 95 0.28 -2.12 14.40
CA ALA A 95 -0.18 -2.78 15.61
C ALA A 95 -0.54 -4.27 15.41
N ALA A 96 -0.81 -4.67 14.16
CA ALA A 96 -1.09 -6.05 13.78
C ALA A 96 0.12 -7.00 14.00
N PRO A 97 -0.11 -8.32 14.10
CA PRO A 97 0.97 -9.29 14.16
C PRO A 97 1.84 -9.27 12.89
N THR A 98 3.13 -9.62 13.04
CA THR A 98 4.14 -9.56 11.95
C THR A 98 3.77 -10.33 10.67
N PRO A 99 3.19 -11.54 10.71
CA PRO A 99 2.76 -12.22 9.48
C PRO A 99 1.59 -11.50 8.79
N VAL A 100 0.71 -10.84 9.54
CA VAL A 100 -0.39 -10.04 8.98
C VAL A 100 0.17 -8.82 8.26
N SER A 101 1.15 -8.12 8.85
CA SER A 101 1.80 -7.00 8.17
C SER A 101 2.51 -7.44 6.87
N ALA A 102 3.12 -8.62 6.87
CA ALA A 102 3.73 -9.18 5.66
C ALA A 102 2.68 -9.41 4.56
N LEU A 103 1.56 -10.06 4.88
CA LEU A 103 0.55 -10.41 3.89
C LEU A 103 -0.29 -9.19 3.49
N VAL A 104 -1.04 -8.63 4.45
CA VAL A 104 -2.11 -7.67 4.16
C VAL A 104 -1.54 -6.31 3.80
N HIS A 105 -0.64 -5.78 4.63
CA HIS A 105 -0.22 -4.38 4.53
C HIS A 105 0.95 -4.16 3.58
N SER A 106 1.64 -5.21 3.15
CA SER A 106 2.76 -5.09 2.20
C SER A 106 2.43 -5.61 0.80
N SER A 107 1.69 -6.72 0.69
CA SER A 107 1.57 -7.45 -0.58
C SER A 107 0.20 -7.40 -1.25
N THR A 108 -0.90 -7.26 -0.49
CA THR A 108 -2.25 -7.42 -1.05
C THR A 108 -3.16 -6.20 -0.96
N LEU A 109 -3.32 -5.58 0.21
CA LEU A 109 -4.29 -4.50 0.38
C LEU A 109 -3.82 -3.21 -0.29
N VAL A 110 -2.56 -2.85 -0.07
CA VAL A 110 -2.03 -1.56 -0.53
C VAL A 110 -1.72 -1.58 -2.04
N THR A 111 -1.34 -2.76 -2.55
CA THR A 111 -1.14 -3.00 -3.98
C THR A 111 -2.45 -3.03 -4.77
N ALA A 112 -3.59 -3.35 -4.13
CA ALA A 112 -4.89 -3.34 -4.80
C ALA A 112 -5.27 -1.95 -5.35
N GLY A 113 -4.89 -0.87 -4.66
CA GLY A 113 -5.11 0.50 -5.14
C GLY A 113 -4.32 0.81 -6.41
N VAL A 114 -3.03 0.47 -6.42
CA VAL A 114 -2.16 0.64 -7.60
C VAL A 114 -2.61 -0.26 -8.76
N TYR A 115 -3.00 -1.50 -8.47
CA TYR A 115 -3.50 -2.44 -9.46
C TYR A 115 -4.81 -1.97 -10.12
N LEU A 116 -5.68 -1.29 -9.38
CA LEU A 116 -6.88 -0.69 -9.94
C LEU A 116 -6.51 0.37 -11.00
N LEU A 117 -5.53 1.23 -10.72
CA LEU A 117 -5.04 2.21 -11.69
C LEU A 117 -4.36 1.57 -12.90
N ILE A 118 -3.60 0.49 -12.71
CA ILE A 118 -3.02 -0.30 -13.81
C ILE A 118 -4.12 -0.78 -14.77
N ARG A 119 -5.27 -1.20 -14.23
CA ARG A 119 -6.41 -1.67 -15.05
C ARG A 119 -7.10 -0.55 -15.83
N PHE A 120 -7.18 0.66 -15.25
CA PHE A 120 -7.75 1.84 -15.92
C PHE A 120 -6.71 2.70 -16.65
N ASN A 121 -5.51 2.17 -16.87
CA ASN A 121 -4.39 2.92 -17.44
C ASN A 121 -4.71 3.61 -18.76
N HIS A 122 -5.39 2.92 -19.68
CA HIS A 122 -5.71 3.48 -21.00
C HIS A 122 -6.41 4.83 -20.88
N TYR A 123 -7.28 5.03 -19.88
CA TYR A 123 -7.95 6.30 -19.64
C TYR A 123 -7.10 7.35 -18.94
N LEU A 124 -6.26 6.91 -18.01
CA LEU A 124 -5.38 7.80 -17.26
C LEU A 124 -4.39 8.52 -18.18
N ILE A 125 -3.88 7.81 -19.19
CA ILE A 125 -2.89 8.34 -20.14
C ILE A 125 -3.47 9.47 -21.01
N TYR A 126 -4.76 9.45 -21.33
CA TYR A 126 -5.36 10.47 -22.21
C TYR A 126 -5.42 11.87 -21.58
N ASN A 127 -5.36 11.97 -20.25
CA ASN A 127 -5.54 13.23 -19.53
C ASN A 127 -4.26 13.67 -18.80
N ASN A 128 -3.47 14.53 -19.45
CA ASN A 128 -2.20 15.04 -18.93
C ASN A 128 -2.29 15.69 -17.53
N ILE A 129 -3.41 16.34 -17.22
CA ILE A 129 -3.62 16.99 -15.91
C ILE A 129 -3.58 15.96 -14.77
N TYR A 130 -4.21 14.79 -14.97
CA TYR A 130 -4.22 13.74 -13.95
C TYR A 130 -2.85 13.08 -13.82
N LEU A 131 -2.14 12.84 -14.92
CA LEU A 131 -0.77 12.33 -14.88
C LEU A 131 0.14 13.26 -14.05
N PHE A 132 0.07 14.58 -14.28
CA PHE A 132 0.84 15.54 -13.49
C PHE A 132 0.46 15.49 -12.00
N PHE A 133 -0.84 15.44 -11.70
CA PHE A 133 -1.32 15.33 -10.32
C PHE A 133 -0.81 14.04 -9.62
N PHE A 134 -0.83 12.91 -10.31
CA PHE A 134 -0.30 11.65 -9.80
C PHE A 134 1.20 11.68 -9.58
N LEU A 135 1.96 12.28 -10.51
CA LEU A 135 3.40 12.44 -10.38
C LEU A 135 3.73 13.27 -9.13
N LEU A 136 3.00 14.36 -8.92
CA LEU A 136 3.19 15.23 -7.76
C LEU A 136 2.84 14.51 -6.45
N LEU A 137 1.69 13.83 -6.38
CA LEU A 137 1.32 13.11 -5.16
C LEU A 137 2.24 11.92 -4.87
N GLY A 138 2.64 11.17 -5.89
CA GLY A 138 3.58 10.04 -5.76
C GLY A 138 4.98 10.47 -5.33
N SER A 139 5.46 11.60 -5.82
CA SER A 139 6.76 12.15 -5.40
C SER A 139 6.71 12.72 -3.97
N LEU A 140 5.62 13.40 -3.60
CA LEU A 140 5.43 13.89 -2.23
C LEU A 140 5.30 12.74 -1.22
N THR A 141 4.60 11.65 -1.57
CA THR A 141 4.48 10.48 -0.67
C THR A 141 5.80 9.78 -0.51
N MET A 142 6.56 9.63 -1.59
CA MET A 142 7.92 9.08 -1.55
C MET A 142 8.83 9.89 -0.63
N LEU A 143 8.83 11.22 -0.76
CA LEU A 143 9.65 12.10 0.07
C LEU A 143 9.22 12.08 1.55
N MET A 144 7.92 12.20 1.81
CA MET A 144 7.37 12.21 3.18
C MET A 144 7.69 10.91 3.91
N SER A 145 7.48 9.78 3.25
CA SER A 145 7.73 8.47 3.84
C SER A 145 9.22 8.16 4.00
N GLY A 146 10.06 8.58 3.04
CA GLY A 146 11.51 8.45 3.14
C GLY A 146 12.09 9.25 4.31
N LEU A 147 11.67 10.51 4.47
CA LEU A 147 12.08 11.33 5.61
C LEU A 147 11.54 10.76 6.93
N GLY A 148 10.28 10.34 6.97
CA GLY A 148 9.67 9.74 8.15
C GLY A 148 10.38 8.47 8.61
N ALA A 149 10.82 7.62 7.67
CA ALA A 149 11.50 6.37 7.99
C ALA A 149 12.84 6.58 8.71
N ASN A 150 13.55 7.69 8.43
CA ASN A 150 14.83 8.01 9.06
C ASN A 150 14.71 8.42 10.53
N TYR A 151 13.53 8.90 10.94
CA TYR A 151 13.27 9.37 12.31
C TYR A 151 12.49 8.38 13.17
N GLU A 152 11.99 7.29 12.58
CA GLU A 152 11.26 6.26 13.32
C GLU A 152 12.21 5.26 13.98
N MET A 153 11.84 4.81 15.17
CA MET A 153 12.64 3.87 15.98
C MET A 153 12.05 2.46 16.03
N ASP A 154 10.77 2.31 15.67
CA ASP A 154 10.07 1.02 15.64
C ASP A 154 10.38 0.27 14.33
N PHE A 155 10.91 -0.96 14.44
CA PHE A 155 11.34 -1.75 13.27
C PHE A 155 10.22 -1.97 12.24
N LYS A 156 8.99 -2.28 12.68
CA LYS A 156 7.85 -2.47 11.78
C LYS A 156 7.46 -1.18 11.05
N LYS A 157 7.53 -0.03 11.73
CA LYS A 157 7.14 1.25 11.13
C LYS A 157 8.13 1.72 10.08
N ILE A 158 9.43 1.44 10.25
CA ILE A 158 10.42 1.70 9.19
C ILE A 158 10.12 0.87 7.95
N ILE A 159 9.81 -0.43 8.11
CA ILE A 159 9.45 -1.28 6.98
C ILE A 159 8.13 -0.80 6.34
N ALA A 160 7.16 -0.35 7.15
CA ALA A 160 5.92 0.23 6.67
C ALA A 160 6.12 1.51 5.86
N LEU A 161 6.92 2.47 6.36
CA LEU A 161 7.21 3.71 5.65
C LEU A 161 8.00 3.46 4.36
N SER A 162 8.89 2.46 4.35
CA SER A 162 9.54 2.03 3.12
C SER A 162 8.63 1.25 2.16
N THR A 163 7.44 0.76 2.57
CA THR A 163 6.41 0.33 1.60
C THR A 163 5.70 1.53 1.00
N LEU A 164 5.39 2.53 1.82
CA LEU A 164 4.73 3.76 1.40
C LEU A 164 5.59 4.51 0.35
N SER A 165 6.91 4.56 0.53
CA SER A 165 7.82 5.18 -0.43
C SER A 165 7.81 4.46 -1.78
N GLN A 166 7.85 3.12 -1.76
CA GLN A 166 7.85 2.29 -2.96
C GLN A 166 6.51 2.31 -3.69
N LEU A 167 5.40 2.45 -2.98
CA LEU A 167 4.10 2.68 -3.60
C LEU A 167 4.01 4.06 -4.23
N GLY A 168 4.55 5.10 -3.59
CA GLY A 168 4.72 6.42 -4.21
C GLY A 168 5.52 6.35 -5.52
N LEU A 169 6.59 5.55 -5.52
CA LEU A 169 7.38 5.26 -6.72
C LEU A 169 6.55 4.57 -7.81
N MET A 170 5.78 3.53 -7.48
CA MET A 170 4.86 2.88 -8.44
C MET A 170 3.85 3.87 -9.03
N MET A 171 3.30 4.78 -8.22
CA MET A 171 2.38 5.82 -8.69
C MET A 171 3.04 6.80 -9.65
N SER A 172 4.31 7.17 -9.39
CA SER A 172 5.08 8.03 -10.31
C SER A 172 5.44 7.32 -11.64
N ILE A 173 5.67 6.01 -11.63
CA ILE A 173 5.89 5.26 -12.88
C ILE A 173 4.60 5.20 -13.71
N LEU A 174 3.46 5.00 -13.05
CA LEU A 174 2.16 5.00 -13.71
C LEU A 174 1.86 6.35 -14.36
N SER A 175 2.19 7.46 -13.70
CA SER A 175 1.98 8.80 -14.28
C SER A 175 2.89 9.10 -15.48
N LEU A 176 4.04 8.44 -15.59
CA LEU A 176 4.90 8.51 -16.78
C LEU A 176 4.42 7.59 -17.92
N GLY A 177 3.36 6.80 -17.71
CA GLY A 177 2.78 5.90 -18.71
C GLY A 177 3.42 4.51 -18.79
N TYR A 178 4.42 4.20 -17.95
CA TYR A 178 5.16 2.93 -17.99
C TYR A 178 4.49 1.81 -17.18
N VAL A 179 3.32 1.38 -17.61
CA VAL A 179 2.46 0.48 -16.81
C VAL A 179 3.00 -0.94 -16.65
N LYS A 180 3.70 -1.47 -17.65
CA LYS A 180 4.38 -2.77 -17.53
C LYS A 180 5.47 -2.71 -16.44
N LEU A 181 6.18 -1.59 -16.33
CA LEU A 181 7.24 -1.39 -15.34
C LEU A 181 6.65 -1.24 -13.94
N ALA A 182 5.56 -0.49 -13.79
CA ALA A 182 4.84 -0.39 -12.52
C ALA A 182 4.32 -1.75 -12.04
N PHE A 183 3.78 -2.57 -12.94
CA PHE A 183 3.31 -3.92 -12.60
C PHE A 183 4.46 -4.85 -12.22
N PHE A 184 5.58 -4.81 -12.94
CA PHE A 184 6.77 -5.57 -12.60
C PHE A 184 7.29 -5.18 -11.21
N HIS A 185 7.41 -3.88 -10.93
CA HIS A 185 7.84 -3.38 -9.64
C HIS A 185 6.88 -3.77 -8.50
N LEU A 186 5.57 -3.79 -8.75
CA LEU A 186 4.58 -4.25 -7.77
C LEU A 186 4.82 -5.71 -7.37
N LEU A 187 5.15 -6.58 -8.32
CA LEU A 187 5.44 -8.00 -8.06
C LEU A 187 6.75 -8.19 -7.28
N THR A 188 7.83 -7.51 -7.68
CA THR A 188 9.12 -7.62 -6.99
C THR A 188 9.05 -7.04 -5.58
N HIS A 189 8.39 -5.91 -5.41
CA HIS A 189 8.13 -5.30 -4.11
C HIS A 189 7.39 -6.24 -3.16
N ALA A 190 6.33 -6.91 -3.64
CA ALA A 190 5.57 -7.85 -2.81
C ALA A 190 6.45 -8.99 -2.28
N LEU A 191 7.35 -9.52 -3.11
CA LEU A 191 8.27 -10.59 -2.71
C LEU A 191 9.31 -10.11 -1.68
N PHE A 192 10.00 -9.01 -1.95
CA PHE A 192 11.06 -8.52 -1.06
C PHE A 192 10.51 -7.98 0.27
N LYS A 193 9.35 -7.32 0.27
CA LYS A 193 8.72 -6.86 1.50
C LYS A 193 8.17 -7.99 2.36
N ALA A 194 7.61 -9.03 1.76
CA ALA A 194 7.20 -10.21 2.52
C ALA A 194 8.40 -10.83 3.24
N LEU A 195 9.55 -10.95 2.57
CA LEU A 195 10.79 -11.45 3.19
C LEU A 195 11.24 -10.55 4.35
N LEU A 196 11.26 -9.22 4.16
CA LEU A 196 11.65 -8.28 5.22
C LEU A 196 10.75 -8.36 6.45
N PHE A 197 9.43 -8.39 6.27
CA PHE A 197 8.48 -8.47 7.39
C PHE A 197 8.58 -9.81 8.14
N LEU A 198 8.89 -10.90 7.45
CA LEU A 198 9.12 -12.20 8.09
C LEU A 198 10.44 -12.21 8.88
N CYS A 199 11.52 -11.69 8.31
CA CYS A 199 12.80 -11.54 9.02
C CYS A 199 12.65 -10.64 10.25
N ALA A 200 11.93 -9.52 10.10
CA ALA A 200 11.54 -8.63 11.20
C ALA A 200 10.75 -9.36 12.28
N GLY A 201 9.86 -10.26 11.90
CA GLY A 201 9.11 -11.10 12.83
C GLY A 201 10.02 -11.97 13.69
N VAL A 202 11.03 -12.61 13.08
CA VAL A 202 12.01 -13.42 13.81
C VAL A 202 12.83 -12.56 14.77
N PHE A 203 13.28 -11.37 14.34
CA PHE A 203 14.02 -10.45 15.21
C PHE A 203 13.18 -10.00 16.42
N ILE A 204 11.94 -9.57 16.21
CA ILE A 204 11.04 -9.12 17.28
C ILE A 204 10.74 -10.28 18.25
N HIS A 205 10.52 -11.49 17.73
CA HIS A 205 10.27 -12.66 18.58
C HIS A 205 11.50 -13.03 19.41
N SER A 206 12.71 -12.99 18.82
CA SER A 206 13.95 -13.24 19.55
C SER A 206 14.23 -12.20 20.64
N MET A 207 13.71 -10.99 20.47
CA MET A 207 13.80 -9.88 21.43
C MET A 207 12.61 -9.82 22.39
N MET A 208 11.90 -10.93 22.62
CA MET A 208 10.77 -11.00 23.57
C MET A 208 9.71 -9.90 23.33
N ASN A 209 9.39 -9.64 22.06
CA ASN A 209 8.43 -8.62 21.59
C ASN A 209 8.86 -7.15 21.73
N PHE A 210 10.13 -6.86 22.04
CA PHE A 210 10.66 -5.50 21.90
C PHE A 210 10.87 -5.13 20.42
N GLN A 211 10.33 -3.99 19.99
CA GLN A 211 10.35 -3.53 18.59
C GLN A 211 11.32 -2.36 18.33
N ASP A 212 11.87 -1.78 19.40
CA ASP A 212 12.70 -0.57 19.34
C ASP A 212 14.13 -0.93 18.92
N ILE A 213 14.61 -0.33 17.83
CA ILE A 213 15.88 -0.72 17.17
C ILE A 213 17.10 -0.39 18.02
N ARG A 214 17.02 0.61 18.89
CA ARG A 214 18.12 1.02 19.78
C ARG A 214 18.59 -0.08 20.71
N PHE A 215 17.67 -0.98 21.10
CA PHE A 215 17.97 -2.12 21.96
C PHE A 215 18.31 -3.37 21.15
N SER A 216 18.28 -3.27 19.82
CA SER A 216 18.50 -4.38 18.90
C SER A 216 19.98 -4.44 18.53
N GLY A 217 20.73 -5.31 19.21
CA GLY A 217 22.17 -5.50 19.00
C GLY A 217 22.55 -6.97 19.05
N GLY A 218 23.71 -7.32 18.48
CA GLY A 218 24.28 -8.67 18.62
C GLY A 218 23.66 -9.78 17.75
N PHE A 219 22.75 -9.44 16.82
CA PHE A 219 22.14 -10.45 15.94
C PHE A 219 23.15 -11.18 15.05
N SER A 220 24.30 -10.58 14.76
CA SER A 220 25.34 -11.15 13.88
C SER A 220 25.82 -12.52 14.33
N ASN A 221 25.74 -12.84 15.62
CA ASN A 221 26.24 -14.10 16.16
C ASN A 221 25.13 -15.14 16.40
N GLN A 222 23.88 -14.70 16.54
CA GLN A 222 22.76 -15.58 16.90
C GLN A 222 21.88 -15.97 15.70
N LEU A 223 21.71 -15.09 14.71
CA LEU A 223 20.74 -15.23 13.62
C LEU A 223 21.36 -14.95 12.24
N ILE A 224 22.48 -15.61 11.94
CA ILE A 224 23.26 -15.39 10.70
C ILE A 224 22.41 -15.60 9.44
N ILE A 225 21.63 -16.67 9.37
CA ILE A 225 20.82 -16.98 8.18
C ILE A 225 19.74 -15.91 7.96
N VAL A 226 19.08 -15.46 9.03
CA VAL A 226 18.04 -14.43 8.95
C VAL A 226 18.63 -13.09 8.53
N LEU A 227 19.84 -12.77 9.01
CA LEU A 227 20.56 -11.56 8.60
C LEU A 227 20.94 -11.59 7.12
N ILE A 228 21.36 -12.74 6.59
CA ILE A 228 21.65 -12.88 5.15
C ILE A 228 20.39 -12.59 4.34
N TYR A 229 19.26 -13.20 4.68
CA TYR A 229 17.99 -12.94 3.98
C TYR A 229 17.55 -11.48 4.12
N PHE A 230 17.65 -10.90 5.32
CA PHE A 230 17.34 -9.50 5.56
C PHE A 230 18.18 -8.57 4.67
N ASN A 231 19.49 -8.79 4.62
CA ASN A 231 20.42 -8.00 3.80
C ASN A 231 20.17 -8.17 2.29
N ILE A 232 19.87 -9.38 1.83
CA ILE A 232 19.50 -9.62 0.43
C ILE A 232 18.25 -8.82 0.06
N SER A 233 17.22 -8.86 0.91
CA SER A 233 16.00 -8.10 0.64
C SER A 233 16.16 -6.59 0.76
N SER A 234 17.02 -6.09 1.66
CA SER A 234 17.27 -4.65 1.78
C SER A 234 18.06 -4.13 0.59
N LEU A 235 19.11 -4.85 0.15
CA LEU A 235 19.87 -4.51 -1.06
C LEU A 235 18.98 -4.52 -2.30
N ALA A 236 18.08 -5.50 -2.42
CA ALA A 236 17.11 -5.56 -3.52
C ALA A 236 16.07 -4.43 -3.50
N LEU A 237 15.91 -3.73 -2.36
CA LEU A 237 15.04 -2.57 -2.21
C LEU A 237 15.74 -1.22 -2.43
N CYS A 238 17.07 -1.20 -2.38
CA CYS A 238 17.88 -0.01 -2.60
C CYS A 238 18.10 0.31 -4.10
N GLY A 239 17.72 -0.60 -5.00
CA GLY A 239 17.67 -0.40 -6.46
C GLY A 239 16.29 -0.73 -7.01
#